data_AF-A0A950E380-F1
#
_entry.id   AF-A0A950E380-F1
#
_cell.length_a   1.000
_cell.length_b   1.000
_cell.length_c   1.000
_cell.angle_alpha   90.00
_cell.angle_beta   90.00
_cell.angle_gamma   90.00
#
_symmetry.space_group_name_H-M   'P 1'
#
loop_
_entity.id
_entity.type
_entity.pdbx_description
1 polymer ?
#
loop_
_entity_poly.entity_id
_entity_poly.type
_entity_poly.pdbx_seq_one_letter_code
_entity_poly.pdbx_strand_id
1 'polypeptide(L)'
;MIVFAVLGVAAPAAHASLSVPPPTAFTSAAAFEAAAGGADNGTTPGERGGGFRHFTPGGIAVDGSDLGSTAIPGGHTAALAPGRLQPWGLELGPAVAVADDGFRSVNSHAAFSPPDLWAPFNSNTTEFQIVAPATAAGAPAAAVSRGLGIEFVNVENSSTTIQYYSGSQALLAQPLQVPPGATSFAGVLFDDPVVTRVAITLGTAAIFGFDGSSVTPGGTDPNTLAAGDDVVVAEPGAGETTAAATAGVPVSASLASFDSSDTAADITATVNWGDGTATSGTIVPESGGVFAVTGSHSYALPGSYTASVTVQDFGGSELITQALIRVAPRASSLSVTCSPSPVAVTASTMCTATVADAGGGGPITPTGTVAFSSPTAGASFASDGGCVLGATGAPGAAICEVQFTPTQLPPTQARIDAAYGGDVAHTASSDSAIVRVRAQRCTLNALPGRLKAHPAVLGIIVTCDARANVTIGVKATGGRNGSFKAFTIQFGSLRATVTDGRPTVLVIKPSGAVLGDLRAASRRHQRVSLKLTLTATSHATRATTTTRVAAVRIR
;
A
#
# COMPACT_ATOMS: atom_id res chain seq x y z
N MET A 1 19.78 -17.30 -47.46
CA MET A 1 18.70 -17.18 -46.45
C MET A 1 19.32 -16.52 -45.23
N ILE A 2 19.32 -15.19 -45.20
CA ILE A 2 19.97 -14.37 -44.16
C ILE A 2 18.87 -13.97 -43.19
N VAL A 3 19.00 -14.40 -41.93
CA VAL A 3 18.06 -14.07 -40.85
C VAL A 3 18.50 -12.73 -40.25
N PHE A 4 17.67 -11.71 -40.39
CA PHE A 4 17.81 -10.45 -39.65
C PHE A 4 17.33 -10.67 -38.21
N ALA A 5 18.23 -10.49 -37.25
CA ALA A 5 17.88 -10.32 -35.85
C ALA A 5 17.33 -8.90 -35.65
N VAL A 6 16.06 -8.80 -35.26
CA VAL A 6 15.46 -7.54 -34.83
C VAL A 6 15.98 -7.27 -33.41
N LEU A 7 16.88 -6.28 -33.29
CA LEU A 7 17.22 -5.65 -32.02
C LEU A 7 15.96 -5.02 -31.44
N GLY A 8 15.52 -5.53 -30.28
CA GLY A 8 14.46 -4.92 -29.50
C GLY A 8 14.86 -3.51 -29.11
N VAL A 9 14.04 -2.55 -29.52
CA VAL A 9 14.12 -1.16 -29.08
C VAL A 9 13.94 -1.17 -27.56
N ALA A 10 14.97 -0.74 -26.83
CA ALA A 10 14.85 -0.42 -25.41
C ALA A 10 13.74 0.64 -25.28
N ALA A 11 12.72 0.32 -24.49
CA ALA A 11 11.74 1.32 -24.09
C ALA A 11 12.51 2.52 -23.48
N PRO A 12 12.14 3.77 -23.81
CA PRO A 12 12.76 4.91 -23.17
C PRO A 12 12.55 4.76 -21.66
N ALA A 13 13.63 4.94 -20.89
CA ALA A 13 13.52 5.13 -19.45
C ALA A 13 12.41 6.16 -19.22
N ALA A 14 11.37 5.78 -18.48
CA ALA A 14 10.34 6.72 -18.08
C ALA A 14 11.07 7.91 -17.45
N HIS A 15 10.91 9.09 -18.04
CA HIS A 15 11.34 10.32 -17.41
C HIS A 15 10.65 10.35 -16.05
N ALA A 16 11.41 10.12 -14.99
CA ALA A 16 10.96 10.32 -13.63
C ALA A 16 10.71 11.83 -13.50
N SER A 17 9.50 12.28 -13.78
CA SER A 17 9.01 13.52 -13.21
C SER A 17 9.20 13.39 -11.70
N LEU A 18 9.89 14.34 -11.08
CA LEU A 18 9.98 14.43 -9.63
C LEU A 18 8.53 14.48 -9.14
N SER A 19 8.00 13.35 -8.67
CA SER A 19 6.72 13.33 -7.96
C SER A 19 6.96 14.20 -6.75
N VAL A 20 6.35 15.38 -6.70
CA VAL A 20 6.43 16.25 -5.53
C VAL A 20 6.01 15.38 -4.34
N PRO A 21 6.89 15.15 -3.35
CA PRO A 21 6.54 14.39 -2.16
C PRO A 21 5.28 15.01 -1.54
N PRO A 22 4.33 14.22 -1.00
CA PRO A 22 3.09 14.78 -0.48
C PRO A 22 3.42 15.80 0.63
N PRO A 23 3.04 17.08 0.46
CA PRO A 23 3.31 18.11 1.45
C PRO A 23 2.23 18.10 2.54
N THR A 24 2.64 18.38 3.78
CA THR A 24 1.73 18.70 4.88
C THR A 24 1.84 20.19 5.20
N ALA A 25 0.70 20.89 5.20
CA ALA A 25 0.64 22.31 5.54
C ALA A 25 0.28 22.51 7.02
N PHE A 26 0.90 23.52 7.63
CA PHE A 26 0.78 23.86 9.05
C PHE A 26 0.40 25.33 9.21
N THR A 27 -0.44 25.59 10.21
CA THR A 27 -0.86 26.94 10.63
C THR A 27 -0.43 27.26 12.07
N SER A 28 0.52 26.49 12.61
CA SER A 28 1.07 26.59 13.95
C SER A 28 2.54 26.20 13.91
N ALA A 29 3.42 27.04 14.48
CA ALA A 29 4.85 26.76 14.62
C ALA A 29 5.09 25.47 15.43
N ALA A 30 4.46 25.36 16.61
CA ALA A 30 4.56 24.16 17.45
C ALA A 30 4.14 22.86 16.74
N ALA A 31 3.11 22.90 15.89
CA ALA A 31 2.70 21.73 15.11
C ALA A 31 3.70 21.39 14.00
N PHE A 32 4.27 22.41 13.35
CA PHE A 32 5.33 22.25 12.37
C PHE A 32 6.59 21.63 13.01
N GLU A 33 7.04 22.18 14.14
CA GLU A 33 8.20 21.71 14.91
C GLU A 33 8.02 20.25 15.36
N ALA A 34 6.84 19.91 15.89
CA ALA A 34 6.52 18.54 16.28
C ALA A 34 6.58 17.56 15.09
N ALA A 35 6.19 18.00 13.89
CA ALA A 35 6.23 17.20 12.68
C ALA A 35 7.63 17.15 12.02
N ALA A 36 8.43 18.22 12.16
CA ALA A 36 9.85 18.21 11.80
C ALA A 36 10.58 17.15 12.64
N GLY A 37 10.23 17.07 13.93
CA GLY A 37 10.76 16.09 14.87
C GLY A 37 12.22 16.36 15.23
N GLY A 38 12.70 15.83 16.35
CA GLY A 38 14.06 16.08 16.84
C GLY A 38 14.17 17.33 17.73
N ALA A 39 15.40 17.83 17.93
CA ALA A 39 15.69 18.98 18.78
C ALA A 39 15.74 20.29 17.97
N ASP A 40 15.57 21.43 18.66
CA ASP A 40 15.99 22.72 18.12
C ASP A 40 17.53 22.79 18.15
N ASN A 41 18.13 22.81 16.97
CA ASN A 41 19.56 22.79 16.77
C ASN A 41 20.19 24.18 16.88
N GLY A 42 19.37 25.24 16.98
CA GLY A 42 19.80 26.63 17.08
C GLY A 42 20.84 27.00 16.02
N THR A 43 21.92 27.65 16.47
CA THR A 43 23.06 28.04 15.63
C THR A 43 24.22 27.05 15.67
N THR A 44 23.99 25.84 16.15
CA THR A 44 25.08 24.85 16.29
C THR A 44 25.62 24.50 14.90
N PRO A 45 26.93 24.66 14.62
CA PRO A 45 27.46 24.57 13.25
C PRO A 45 27.31 23.19 12.61
N GLY A 46 27.18 23.13 11.29
CA GLY A 46 27.07 21.88 10.54
C GLY A 46 25.72 21.16 10.70
N GLU A 47 25.52 20.14 9.86
CA GLU A 47 24.29 19.33 9.80
C GLU A 47 24.08 18.50 11.08
N ARG A 48 22.82 18.36 11.50
CA ARG A 48 22.45 17.59 12.69
C ARG A 48 21.66 16.31 12.42
N GLY A 49 21.34 16.03 11.15
CA GLY A 49 20.64 14.82 10.72
C GLY A 49 19.18 14.70 11.19
N GLY A 50 18.57 15.80 11.61
CA GLY A 50 17.21 15.85 12.12
C GLY A 50 17.02 17.04 13.05
N GLY A 51 15.77 17.33 13.43
CA GLY A 51 15.46 18.56 14.17
C GLY A 51 14.98 19.69 13.28
N PHE A 52 15.05 20.88 13.85
CA PHE A 52 14.76 22.14 13.18
C PHE A 52 15.68 23.23 13.72
N ARG A 53 15.65 24.39 13.09
CA ARG A 53 16.34 25.60 13.54
C ARG A 53 15.37 26.76 13.57
N HIS A 54 15.49 27.56 14.62
CA HIS A 54 14.61 28.68 14.88
C HIS A 54 15.37 30.01 14.83
N PHE A 55 14.96 30.90 13.93
CA PHE A 55 15.43 32.28 13.86
C PHE A 55 14.36 33.24 14.38
N THR A 56 14.73 34.05 15.38
CA THR A 56 13.92 35.12 15.97
C THR A 56 14.62 36.47 15.80
N PRO A 57 13.96 37.51 15.27
CA PRO A 57 14.58 38.83 15.03
C PRO A 57 15.06 39.56 16.29
N GLY A 58 14.38 39.37 17.43
CA GLY A 58 14.65 40.12 18.68
C GLY A 58 16.05 39.95 19.27
N GLY A 59 16.85 39.01 18.76
CA GLY A 59 18.26 38.85 19.11
C GLY A 59 19.24 39.71 18.30
N ILE A 60 18.77 40.45 17.28
CA ILE A 60 19.64 41.23 16.40
C ILE A 60 19.68 42.70 16.83
N ALA A 61 20.87 43.21 17.11
CA ALA A 61 21.06 44.63 17.43
C ALA A 61 20.85 45.52 16.19
N VAL A 62 19.93 46.48 16.32
CA VAL A 62 19.57 47.44 15.25
C VAL A 62 20.46 48.68 15.20
N ASP A 63 21.38 48.83 16.16
CA ASP A 63 22.35 49.93 16.24
C ASP A 63 23.58 49.73 15.33
N GLY A 64 23.63 48.63 14.58
CA GLY A 64 24.74 48.27 13.70
C GLY A 64 25.91 47.58 14.41
N SER A 65 25.78 47.24 15.69
CA SER A 65 26.80 46.48 16.41
C SER A 65 26.77 44.97 16.11
N ASP A 66 25.66 44.46 15.56
CA ASP A 66 25.54 43.08 15.12
C ASP A 66 26.38 42.82 13.85
N LEU A 67 27.11 41.71 13.84
CA LEU A 67 28.01 41.39 12.73
C LEU A 67 27.21 41.17 11.45
N GLY A 68 27.51 41.94 10.40
CA GLY A 68 26.79 41.84 9.14
C GLY A 68 25.43 42.57 9.15
N SER A 69 25.19 43.43 10.14
CA SER A 69 24.09 44.40 10.09
C SER A 69 24.59 45.82 9.77
N THR A 70 23.72 46.67 9.26
CA THR A 70 23.99 48.10 9.03
C THR A 70 22.82 48.92 9.56
N ALA A 71 23.08 49.80 10.52
CA ALA A 71 22.05 50.66 11.10
C ALA A 71 21.41 51.56 10.04
N ILE A 72 20.08 51.69 10.11
CA ILE A 72 19.29 52.59 9.27
C ILE A 72 18.96 53.87 10.08
N PRO A 73 18.99 55.06 9.45
CA PRO A 73 18.60 56.30 10.11
C PRO A 73 17.20 56.19 10.72
N GLY A 74 17.09 56.49 12.02
CA GLY A 74 15.87 56.28 12.80
C GLY A 74 16.11 55.52 14.10
N GLY A 75 17.25 54.81 14.22
CA GLY A 75 17.75 54.24 15.47
C GLY A 75 17.11 52.91 15.91
N HIS A 76 16.15 52.41 15.12
CA HIS A 76 15.33 51.25 15.46
C HIS A 76 15.24 50.22 14.33
N THR A 77 16.07 50.35 13.29
CA THR A 77 16.04 49.47 12.12
C THR A 77 17.46 49.23 11.63
N ALA A 78 17.77 48.00 11.23
CA ALA A 78 19.04 47.65 10.60
C ALA A 78 18.84 46.78 9.36
N ALA A 79 19.69 46.95 8.36
CA ALA A 79 19.79 46.06 7.21
C ALA A 79 20.64 44.84 7.57
N LEU A 80 20.18 43.65 7.20
CA LEU A 80 20.96 42.42 7.31
C LEU A 80 21.68 42.11 5.99
N ALA A 81 22.96 41.78 6.09
CA ALA A 81 23.73 41.22 4.99
C ALA A 81 23.19 39.83 4.59
N PRO A 82 23.29 39.43 3.31
CA PRO A 82 22.81 38.14 2.80
C PRO A 82 23.13 36.93 3.68
N GLY A 83 24.40 36.80 4.07
CA GLY A 83 24.90 35.65 4.84
C GLY A 83 24.61 35.68 6.35
N ARG A 84 23.92 36.69 6.88
CA ARG A 84 23.74 36.85 8.33
C ARG A 84 23.01 35.67 8.99
N LEU A 85 22.07 35.08 8.25
CA LEU A 85 21.24 33.98 8.75
C LEU A 85 21.85 32.60 8.49
N GLN A 86 23.05 32.52 7.90
CA GLN A 86 23.72 31.25 7.63
C GLN A 86 23.89 30.35 8.88
N PRO A 87 24.06 30.86 10.12
CA PRO A 87 24.06 30.00 11.31
C PRO A 87 22.77 29.20 11.54
N TRP A 88 21.65 29.67 11.03
CA TRP A 88 20.36 28.97 11.07
C TRP A 88 20.07 28.17 9.79
N GLY A 89 21.01 28.15 8.84
CA GLY A 89 20.87 27.48 7.55
C GLY A 89 20.00 28.23 6.53
N LEU A 90 19.94 29.55 6.67
CA LEU A 90 19.25 30.42 5.72
C LEU A 90 20.22 31.45 5.13
N GLU A 91 20.08 31.73 3.85
CA GLU A 91 20.71 32.89 3.23
C GLU A 91 19.64 33.81 2.67
N LEU A 92 19.75 35.09 3.03
CA LEU A 92 18.85 36.11 2.52
C LEU A 92 19.20 36.42 1.07
N GLY A 93 18.19 36.53 0.21
CA GLY A 93 18.35 37.04 -1.15
C GLY A 93 18.62 38.55 -1.16
N PRO A 94 17.67 39.40 -1.58
CA PRO A 94 17.80 40.84 -1.39
C PRO A 94 17.88 41.19 0.10
N ALA A 95 18.48 42.35 0.43
CA ALA A 95 18.60 42.79 1.82
C ALA A 95 17.23 42.79 2.51
N VAL A 96 17.22 42.28 3.75
CA VAL A 96 16.07 42.29 4.65
C VAL A 96 16.40 43.21 5.82
N ALA A 97 15.42 44.00 6.24
CA ALA A 97 15.51 44.84 7.41
C ALA A 97 14.96 44.11 8.63
N VAL A 98 15.56 44.33 9.77
CA VAL A 98 14.99 44.04 11.08
C VAL A 98 14.71 45.34 11.82
N ALA A 99 13.62 45.37 12.59
CA ALA A 99 13.28 46.50 13.45
C ALA A 99 12.95 46.00 14.85
N ASP A 100 13.23 46.82 15.87
CA ASP A 100 12.92 46.58 17.29
C ASP A 100 11.77 47.47 17.79
N ASP A 101 11.11 48.19 16.89
CA ASP A 101 10.00 49.11 17.15
C ASP A 101 8.76 48.83 16.28
N GLY A 102 8.72 47.65 15.65
CA GLY A 102 7.65 47.21 14.78
C GLY A 102 7.61 47.94 13.44
N PHE A 103 8.72 48.58 13.03
CA PHE A 103 8.89 49.47 11.86
C PHE A 103 8.32 50.88 12.01
N ARG A 104 7.95 51.30 13.22
CA ARG A 104 7.31 52.60 13.47
C ARG A 104 8.21 53.80 13.10
N SER A 105 9.52 53.68 13.32
CA SER A 105 10.52 54.71 13.02
C SER A 105 10.67 55.00 11.54
N VAL A 106 10.43 54.01 10.68
CA VAL A 106 10.57 54.11 9.22
C VAL A 106 9.22 54.27 8.51
N ASN A 107 8.12 53.81 9.12
CA ASN A 107 6.76 54.06 8.67
C ASN A 107 5.76 54.04 9.85
N SER A 108 5.18 55.19 10.18
CA SER A 108 4.22 55.29 11.29
C SER A 108 2.90 54.51 11.08
N HIS A 109 2.59 54.08 9.85
CA HIS A 109 1.44 53.22 9.54
C HIS A 109 1.76 51.73 9.69
N ALA A 110 3.05 51.36 9.74
CA ALA A 110 3.53 50.03 10.08
C ALA A 110 3.96 50.03 11.56
N ALA A 111 3.00 50.17 12.47
CA ALA A 111 3.25 50.15 13.91
C ALA A 111 2.77 48.79 14.47
N PHE A 112 3.48 47.73 14.10
CA PHE A 112 3.11 46.37 14.44
C PHE A 112 3.48 45.99 15.88
N SER A 113 2.81 44.96 16.41
CA SER A 113 3.12 44.33 17.69
C SER A 113 3.17 42.80 17.48
N PRO A 114 4.19 42.09 17.96
CA PRO A 114 5.38 42.56 18.70
C PRO A 114 6.33 43.42 17.84
N PRO A 115 7.33 44.11 18.43
CA PRO A 115 8.13 45.07 17.70
C PRO A 115 9.37 44.47 17.00
N ASP A 116 9.78 43.24 17.37
CA ASP A 116 10.94 42.54 16.81
C ASP A 116 10.57 41.83 15.51
N LEU A 117 10.66 42.53 14.38
CA LEU A 117 10.12 42.04 13.10
C LEU A 117 11.11 42.20 11.95
N TRP A 118 10.87 41.51 10.84
CA TRP A 118 11.63 41.63 9.61
C TRP A 118 10.77 41.91 8.36
N ALA A 119 11.35 42.60 7.39
CA ALA A 119 10.71 42.92 6.10
C ALA A 119 11.74 43.24 5.00
N PRO A 120 11.43 42.98 3.71
CA PRO A 120 12.31 43.35 2.60
C PRO A 120 12.45 44.87 2.43
N PHE A 121 13.62 45.29 1.94
CA PHE A 121 13.82 46.67 1.51
C PHE A 121 13.13 46.96 0.18
N ASN A 122 12.47 48.12 0.07
CA ASN A 122 11.95 48.68 -1.20
C ASN A 122 10.94 47.77 -1.93
N SER A 123 10.49 46.69 -1.32
CA SER A 123 9.68 45.65 -1.92
C SER A 123 8.75 45.05 -0.86
N ASN A 124 7.72 44.34 -1.31
CA ASN A 124 6.91 43.46 -0.48
C ASN A 124 7.32 41.99 -0.65
N THR A 125 8.38 41.69 -1.41
CA THR A 125 8.87 40.34 -1.66
C THR A 125 10.33 40.16 -1.28
N THR A 126 10.66 38.97 -0.78
CA THR A 126 12.03 38.52 -0.51
C THR A 126 12.19 37.04 -0.79
N GLU A 127 13.41 36.54 -0.69
CA GLU A 127 13.70 35.12 -0.81
C GLU A 127 14.63 34.67 0.32
N PHE A 128 14.38 33.48 0.85
CA PHE A 128 15.35 32.77 1.70
C PHE A 128 15.82 31.52 0.94
N GLN A 129 17.13 31.40 0.77
CA GLN A 129 17.77 30.20 0.27
C GLN A 129 18.13 29.28 1.45
N ILE A 130 18.00 27.97 1.23
CA ILE A 130 18.41 26.97 2.21
C ILE A 130 19.89 26.67 1.99
N VAL A 131 20.69 26.85 3.04
CA VAL A 131 22.14 26.71 3.01
C VAL A 131 22.62 25.88 4.19
N ALA A 132 23.81 25.29 4.08
CA ALA A 132 24.39 24.52 5.17
C ALA A 132 24.67 25.45 6.37
N PRO A 133 24.29 25.06 7.61
CA PRO A 133 24.51 25.89 8.78
C PRO A 133 26.00 26.15 9.05
N ALA A 134 26.40 27.42 9.09
CA ALA A 134 27.81 27.84 9.23
C ALA A 134 28.07 28.69 10.48
N THR A 135 29.29 28.63 11.03
CA THR A 135 29.69 29.43 12.22
C THR A 135 29.67 30.94 11.99
N ALA A 136 29.83 31.39 10.74
CA ALA A 136 29.90 32.79 10.36
C ALA A 136 29.50 32.98 8.90
N ALA A 137 29.11 34.20 8.54
CA ALA A 137 28.77 34.56 7.16
C ALA A 137 29.96 34.35 6.22
N GLY A 138 29.76 33.60 5.14
CA GLY A 138 30.76 33.29 4.12
C GLY A 138 30.12 32.97 2.78
N ALA A 139 30.89 32.35 1.88
CA ALA A 139 30.33 31.83 0.63
C ALA A 139 29.30 30.74 0.96
N PRO A 140 28.06 30.85 0.49
CA PRO A 140 27.00 29.92 0.86
C PRO A 140 27.23 28.54 0.25
N ALA A 141 27.17 27.51 1.10
CA ALA A 141 27.09 26.13 0.67
C ALA A 141 25.61 25.76 0.53
N ALA A 142 25.19 25.36 -0.68
CA ALA A 142 23.79 25.01 -0.95
C ALA A 142 23.34 23.82 -0.10
N ALA A 143 22.09 23.85 0.37
CA ALA A 143 21.46 22.77 1.11
C ALA A 143 19.99 22.61 0.69
N VAL A 144 19.36 21.58 1.20
CA VAL A 144 17.91 21.37 1.14
C VAL A 144 17.35 21.19 2.54
N SER A 145 16.05 21.41 2.66
CA SER A 145 15.27 21.13 3.86
C SER A 145 13.98 20.42 3.48
N ARG A 146 13.41 19.69 4.45
CA ARG A 146 12.03 19.17 4.36
C ARG A 146 11.01 20.30 4.32
N GLY A 147 11.34 21.50 4.77
CA GLY A 147 10.34 22.54 4.86
C GLY A 147 10.76 23.73 5.69
N LEU A 148 9.96 24.77 5.61
CA LEU A 148 10.12 25.99 6.37
C LEU A 148 8.73 26.51 6.73
N GLY A 149 8.63 27.24 7.83
CA GLY A 149 7.46 28.02 8.20
C GLY A 149 7.84 29.37 8.78
N ILE A 150 6.92 30.31 8.68
CA ILE A 150 7.10 31.71 9.08
C ILE A 150 5.88 32.16 9.86
N GLU A 151 6.11 32.87 10.96
CA GLU A 151 5.10 33.67 11.62
C GLU A 151 5.01 35.05 10.96
N PHE A 152 3.79 35.43 10.57
CA PHE A 152 3.51 36.70 9.94
C PHE A 152 2.64 37.57 10.85
N VAL A 153 2.88 38.87 10.79
CA VAL A 153 2.16 39.91 11.53
C VAL A 153 1.40 40.81 10.56
N ASN A 154 0.17 41.18 10.96
CA ASN A 154 -0.74 42.06 10.20
C ASN A 154 -1.13 41.52 8.81
N VAL A 155 -1.45 40.22 8.73
CA VAL A 155 -1.94 39.60 7.50
C VAL A 155 -3.44 39.86 7.34
N GLU A 156 -3.77 40.85 6.51
CA GLU A 156 -5.15 41.33 6.32
C GLU A 156 -5.84 40.77 5.07
N ASN A 157 -5.09 40.09 4.18
CA ASN A 157 -5.64 39.50 2.96
C ASN A 157 -4.79 38.31 2.45
N SER A 158 -5.24 37.66 1.38
CA SER A 158 -4.61 36.46 0.80
C SER A 158 -3.31 36.70 0.02
N SER A 159 -2.78 37.93 -0.02
CA SER A 159 -1.56 38.26 -0.78
C SER A 159 -0.28 37.83 -0.08
N THR A 160 -0.32 37.63 1.25
CA THR A 160 0.82 37.07 1.98
C THR A 160 0.94 35.57 1.65
N THR A 161 2.10 35.18 1.13
CA THR A 161 2.34 33.82 0.61
C THR A 161 3.77 33.37 0.85
N ILE A 162 3.94 32.06 1.01
CA ILE A 162 5.24 31.38 0.86
C ILE A 162 5.17 30.47 -0.36
N GLN A 163 6.07 30.68 -1.32
CA GLN A 163 6.25 29.83 -2.48
C GLN A 163 7.52 28.99 -2.33
N TYR A 164 7.38 27.68 -2.34
CA TYR A 164 8.48 26.73 -2.15
C TYR A 164 9.08 26.31 -3.50
N TYR A 165 10.40 26.11 -3.54
CA TYR A 165 11.15 25.72 -4.74
C TYR A 165 12.15 24.59 -4.47
N SER A 166 12.33 23.74 -5.48
CA SER A 166 13.45 22.80 -5.64
C SER A 166 14.29 23.24 -6.84
N GLY A 167 15.46 23.83 -6.58
CA GLY A 167 16.22 24.57 -7.58
C GLY A 167 15.36 25.69 -8.19
N SER A 168 15.20 25.68 -9.51
CA SER A 168 14.33 26.63 -10.24
C SER A 168 12.87 26.18 -10.34
N GLN A 169 12.53 24.96 -9.91
CA GLN A 169 11.18 24.42 -10.03
C GLN A 169 10.30 24.85 -8.84
N ALA A 170 9.14 25.44 -9.14
CA ALA A 170 8.11 25.70 -8.13
C ALA A 170 7.47 24.39 -7.66
N LEU A 171 7.40 24.19 -6.34
CA LEU A 171 6.76 23.03 -5.72
C LEU A 171 5.30 23.34 -5.39
N LEU A 172 5.09 24.32 -4.49
CA LEU A 172 3.75 24.74 -4.05
C LEU A 172 3.75 26.15 -3.47
N ALA A 173 2.59 26.81 -3.52
CA ALA A 173 2.33 28.07 -2.83
C ALA A 173 1.43 27.82 -1.62
N GLN A 174 1.80 28.36 -0.45
CA GLN A 174 0.94 28.37 0.72
C GLN A 174 0.43 29.80 0.96
N PRO A 175 -0.80 30.13 0.52
CA PRO A 175 -1.42 31.40 0.85
C PRO A 175 -1.90 31.40 2.29
N LEU A 176 -1.82 32.56 2.94
CA LEU A 176 -2.39 32.76 4.26
C LEU A 176 -3.86 33.23 4.17
N GLN A 177 -4.69 32.70 5.06
CA GLN A 177 -6.05 33.15 5.30
C GLN A 177 -6.18 33.32 6.82
N VAL A 178 -6.17 34.55 7.31
CA VAL A 178 -6.14 34.82 8.75
C VAL A 178 -7.35 35.67 9.13
N PRO A 179 -8.09 35.30 10.19
CA PRO A 179 -9.03 36.21 10.82
C PRO A 179 -8.28 37.42 11.41
N PRO A 180 -8.84 38.65 11.36
CA PRO A 180 -8.21 39.84 11.93
C PRO A 180 -7.80 39.63 13.41
N GLY A 181 -6.53 39.89 13.74
CA GLY A 181 -6.03 39.92 15.13
C GLY A 181 -5.46 38.63 15.72
N ALA A 182 -5.17 37.59 14.93
CA ALA A 182 -4.43 36.39 15.36
C ALA A 182 -3.00 36.37 14.79
N THR A 183 -2.06 35.73 15.50
CA THR A 183 -0.74 35.43 14.92
C THR A 183 -0.88 34.40 13.81
N SER A 184 -0.20 34.63 12.69
CA SER A 184 -0.45 33.87 11.47
C SER A 184 0.78 33.10 11.03
N PHE A 185 0.87 31.86 11.49
CA PHE A 185 1.91 30.96 11.01
C PHE A 185 1.49 30.31 9.70
N ALA A 186 2.43 30.19 8.76
CA ALA A 186 2.31 29.31 7.61
C ALA A 186 3.61 28.56 7.39
N GLY A 187 3.53 27.23 7.31
CA GLY A 187 4.67 26.39 6.93
C GLY A 187 4.23 25.13 6.21
N VAL A 188 5.12 24.61 5.35
CA VAL A 188 4.97 23.31 4.69
C VAL A 188 6.12 22.42 5.10
N LEU A 189 5.80 21.19 5.46
CA LEU A 189 6.78 20.12 5.59
C LEU A 189 6.50 19.04 4.53
N PHE A 190 7.50 18.74 3.73
CA PHE A 190 7.52 17.62 2.79
C PHE A 190 8.04 16.36 3.50
N ASP A 191 7.64 15.19 2.99
CA ASP A 191 8.17 13.91 3.48
C ASP A 191 9.70 13.82 3.27
N ASP A 192 10.19 14.32 2.12
CA ASP A 192 11.60 14.32 1.74
C ASP A 192 12.16 15.76 1.70
N PRO A 193 13.46 15.97 1.95
CA PRO A 193 14.06 17.29 1.85
C PRO A 193 14.25 17.72 0.40
N VAL A 194 13.31 18.52 -0.08
CA VAL A 194 13.25 19.01 -1.47
C VAL A 194 13.27 20.53 -1.56
N VAL A 195 13.15 21.24 -0.44
CA VAL A 195 13.08 22.70 -0.42
C VAL A 195 14.50 23.26 -0.43
N THR A 196 14.85 23.94 -1.52
CA THR A 196 16.12 24.66 -1.68
C THR A 196 15.98 26.17 -1.44
N ARG A 197 14.76 26.70 -1.58
CA ARG A 197 14.47 28.13 -1.52
C ARG A 197 12.99 28.37 -1.30
N VAL A 198 12.67 29.45 -0.61
CA VAL A 198 11.32 30.01 -0.54
C VAL A 198 11.32 31.45 -1.07
N ALA A 199 10.30 31.81 -1.84
CA ALA A 199 9.97 33.19 -2.14
C ALA A 199 8.79 33.61 -1.28
N ILE A 200 8.92 34.76 -0.62
CA ILE A 200 7.97 35.24 0.38
C ILE A 200 7.39 36.56 -0.12
N THR A 201 6.07 36.68 -0.03
CA THR A 201 5.35 37.94 -0.27
C THR A 201 4.68 38.38 1.02
N LEU A 202 4.87 39.65 1.40
CA LEU A 202 4.33 40.29 2.60
C LEU A 202 3.31 41.36 2.20
N GLY A 203 2.01 41.04 2.27
CA GLY A 203 0.98 41.99 1.87
C GLY A 203 1.10 42.43 0.40
N THR A 204 0.58 43.62 0.08
CA THR A 204 0.55 44.17 -1.29
C THR A 204 1.42 45.41 -1.49
N ALA A 205 2.04 45.94 -0.44
CA ALA A 205 2.90 47.12 -0.50
C ALA A 205 4.15 46.97 0.37
N ALA A 206 5.25 47.60 -0.05
CA ALA A 206 6.46 47.68 0.75
C ALA A 206 6.21 48.51 2.02
N ILE A 207 6.83 48.12 3.15
CA ILE A 207 6.72 48.87 4.41
C ILE A 207 7.42 50.22 4.31
N PHE A 208 8.61 50.26 3.70
CA PHE A 208 9.39 51.48 3.52
C PHE A 208 10.34 51.37 2.33
N GLY A 209 10.83 52.52 1.88
CA GLY A 209 11.91 52.65 0.91
C GLY A 209 13.19 53.18 1.55
N PHE A 210 14.34 52.73 1.06
CA PHE A 210 15.67 53.17 1.46
C PHE A 210 16.61 53.22 0.25
N ASP A 211 17.24 54.38 0.04
CA ASP A 211 18.15 54.63 -1.09
C ASP A 211 19.64 54.45 -0.74
N GLY A 212 19.94 53.97 0.48
CA GLY A 212 21.30 53.91 1.03
C GLY A 212 21.64 55.06 1.98
N SER A 213 20.81 56.11 2.02
CA SER A 213 21.03 57.30 2.84
C SER A 213 19.79 57.86 3.52
N SER A 214 18.62 57.71 2.91
CA SER A 214 17.36 58.29 3.37
C SER A 214 16.24 57.26 3.36
N VAL A 215 15.33 57.37 4.34
CA VAL A 215 14.16 56.52 4.49
C VAL A 215 12.92 57.26 3.98
N THR A 216 12.10 56.58 3.19
CA THR A 216 10.78 57.05 2.76
C THR A 216 9.71 56.07 3.25
N PRO A 217 8.64 56.51 3.95
CA PRO A 217 7.54 55.62 4.31
C PRO A 217 6.93 54.96 3.07
N GLY A 218 6.62 53.66 3.19
CA GLY A 218 6.04 52.87 2.11
C GLY A 218 4.53 53.02 2.03
N GLY A 219 3.82 51.89 1.92
CA GLY A 219 2.35 51.89 1.92
C GLY A 219 1.77 52.64 3.13
N THR A 220 0.68 53.38 2.90
CA THR A 220 0.01 54.18 3.93
C THR A 220 -1.30 53.55 4.41
N ASP A 221 -1.84 52.57 3.68
CA ASP A 221 -2.96 51.75 4.13
C ASP A 221 -2.42 50.58 4.96
N PRO A 222 -2.68 50.54 6.29
CA PRO A 222 -2.19 49.46 7.15
C PRO A 222 -2.69 48.09 6.71
N ASN A 223 -3.80 47.98 5.96
CA ASN A 223 -4.32 46.70 5.47
C ASN A 223 -3.52 46.09 4.30
N THR A 224 -2.54 46.84 3.78
CA THR A 224 -1.67 46.42 2.67
C THR A 224 -0.30 45.96 3.12
N LEU A 225 0.04 46.18 4.40
CA LEU A 225 1.36 45.95 4.96
C LEU A 225 1.36 44.67 5.80
N ALA A 226 2.41 43.87 5.71
CA ALA A 226 2.66 42.75 6.61
C ALA A 226 4.15 42.65 6.89
N ALA A 227 4.50 42.04 8.02
CA ALA A 227 5.89 41.77 8.41
C ALA A 227 6.05 40.29 8.78
N GLY A 228 7.28 39.79 8.70
CA GLY A 228 7.62 38.49 9.26
C GLY A 228 8.19 38.63 10.67
N ASP A 229 8.07 37.57 11.45
CA ASP A 229 8.62 37.43 12.80
C ASP A 229 9.50 36.17 12.84
N ASP A 230 9.08 35.15 13.59
CA ASP A 230 9.81 33.90 13.74
C ASP A 230 9.84 33.08 12.43
N VAL A 231 11.00 32.45 12.19
CA VAL A 231 11.23 31.54 11.05
C VAL A 231 11.72 30.20 11.58
N VAL A 232 10.99 29.13 11.27
CA VAL A 232 11.37 27.75 11.60
C VAL A 232 11.70 27.00 10.33
N VAL A 233 12.91 26.45 10.24
CA VAL A 233 13.34 25.61 9.12
C VAL A 233 13.63 24.20 9.64
N ALA A 234 13.06 23.17 8.99
CA ALA A 234 13.46 21.79 9.30
C ALA A 234 14.95 21.62 8.97
N GLU A 235 15.69 20.82 9.73
CA GLU A 235 17.16 20.80 9.70
C GLU A 235 17.72 20.79 8.26
N PRO A 236 18.44 21.85 7.83
CA PRO A 236 19.08 21.90 6.53
C PRO A 236 20.25 20.94 6.41
N GLY A 237 20.43 20.32 5.25
CA GLY A 237 21.59 19.48 4.93
C GLY A 237 21.83 19.32 3.43
N ALA A 238 22.90 18.62 3.06
CA ALA A 238 23.49 18.55 1.72
C ALA A 238 22.61 17.97 0.60
N GLY A 239 21.33 17.71 0.85
CA GLY A 239 20.53 16.82 -0.01
C GLY A 239 20.55 15.44 0.61
N GLU A 240 19.43 15.00 1.19
CA GLU A 240 19.29 13.56 1.39
C GLU A 240 19.28 12.93 0.01
N THR A 241 20.33 12.19 -0.32
CA THR A 241 20.31 11.35 -1.51
C THR A 241 19.17 10.35 -1.34
N THR A 242 18.32 10.22 -2.35
CA THR A 242 17.21 9.26 -2.31
C THR A 242 17.56 8.06 -3.16
N ALA A 243 17.35 6.86 -2.61
CA ALA A 243 17.51 5.62 -3.36
C ALA A 243 16.28 4.72 -3.19
N ALA A 244 15.89 4.07 -4.29
CA ALA A 244 14.83 3.06 -4.27
C ALA A 244 15.43 1.67 -4.13
N ALA A 245 14.79 0.83 -3.32
CA ALA A 245 15.17 -0.56 -3.08
C ALA A 245 13.92 -1.45 -3.04
N THR A 246 14.14 -2.76 -3.05
CA THR A 246 13.08 -3.77 -2.90
C THR A 246 13.45 -4.69 -1.76
N ALA A 247 12.49 -5.03 -0.90
CA ALA A 247 12.73 -5.86 0.28
C ALA A 247 13.42 -7.21 -0.09
N GLY A 248 14.52 -7.52 0.58
CA GLY A 248 15.34 -8.71 0.39
C GLY A 248 16.21 -8.73 -0.87
N VAL A 249 16.23 -7.63 -1.65
CA VAL A 249 17.11 -7.46 -2.81
C VAL A 249 18.24 -6.50 -2.42
N PRO A 250 19.53 -6.85 -2.66
CA PRO A 250 20.62 -5.90 -2.47
C PRO A 250 20.48 -4.69 -3.40
N VAL A 251 20.59 -3.49 -2.84
CA VAL A 251 20.67 -2.23 -3.58
C VAL A 251 22.09 -1.68 -3.47
N SER A 252 22.59 -1.04 -4.51
CA SER A 252 23.77 -0.18 -4.44
C SER A 252 23.32 1.26 -4.69
N ALA A 253 23.70 2.17 -3.80
CA ALA A 253 23.26 3.56 -3.85
C ALA A 253 24.43 4.53 -3.67
N SER A 254 24.32 5.71 -4.30
CA SER A 254 25.09 6.89 -3.89
C SER A 254 24.36 7.53 -2.71
N LEU A 255 25.09 7.78 -1.63
CA LEU A 255 24.56 8.12 -0.31
C LEU A 255 24.94 9.52 0.14
N ALA A 256 26.02 10.07 -0.41
CA ALA A 256 26.49 11.41 -0.12
C ALA A 256 27.42 11.91 -1.23
N SER A 257 27.57 13.22 -1.34
CA SER A 257 28.70 13.85 -2.04
C SER A 257 29.32 14.92 -1.17
N PHE A 258 30.63 15.07 -1.20
CA PHE A 258 31.36 16.08 -0.46
C PHE A 258 32.64 16.47 -1.20
N ASP A 259 33.18 17.66 -0.91
CA ASP A 259 34.43 18.13 -1.49
C ASP A 259 35.57 17.90 -0.50
N SER A 260 36.75 17.53 -0.99
CA SER A 260 37.98 17.51 -0.20
C SER A 260 39.20 17.78 -1.07
N SER A 261 40.22 18.41 -0.48
CA SER A 261 41.54 18.56 -1.10
C SER A 261 42.45 17.35 -0.87
N ASP A 262 42.09 16.47 0.06
CA ASP A 262 42.86 15.28 0.42
C ASP A 262 42.54 14.10 -0.51
N THR A 263 43.38 13.06 -0.46
CA THR A 263 43.20 11.90 -1.35
C THR A 263 42.13 10.95 -0.80
N ALA A 264 41.42 10.23 -1.67
CA ALA A 264 40.44 9.22 -1.22
C ALA A 264 41.03 8.15 -0.28
N ALA A 265 42.34 7.92 -0.31
CA ALA A 265 43.00 6.97 0.59
C ALA A 265 43.04 7.48 2.05
N ASP A 266 42.93 8.80 2.23
CA ASP A 266 42.94 9.47 3.53
C ASP A 266 41.52 9.70 4.08
N ILE A 267 40.50 9.15 3.43
CA ILE A 267 39.10 9.38 3.78
C ILE A 267 38.38 8.05 3.92
N THR A 268 37.63 7.91 5.00
CA THR A 268 36.82 6.72 5.28
C THR A 268 35.36 7.10 5.42
N ALA A 269 34.46 6.18 5.06
CA ALA A 269 33.03 6.35 5.29
C ALA A 269 32.45 5.14 6.03
N THR A 270 31.55 5.41 6.97
CA THR A 270 30.69 4.41 7.60
C THR A 270 29.24 4.75 7.30
N VAL A 271 28.45 3.76 6.92
CA VAL A 271 27.03 3.89 6.61
C VAL A 271 26.25 3.07 7.64
N ASN A 272 25.46 3.74 8.46
CA ASN A 272 24.42 3.11 9.27
C ASN A 272 23.11 3.17 8.49
N TRP A 273 22.54 2.02 8.13
CA TRP A 273 21.42 1.96 7.18
C TRP A 273 20.05 2.26 7.81
N GLY A 274 19.99 2.55 9.10
CA GLY A 274 18.73 2.90 9.78
C GLY A 274 17.86 1.70 10.15
N ASP A 275 18.26 0.47 9.82
CA ASP A 275 17.63 -0.79 10.26
C ASP A 275 18.40 -1.49 11.40
N GLY A 276 19.35 -0.77 12.01
CA GLY A 276 20.24 -1.28 13.06
C GLY A 276 21.51 -1.95 12.54
N THR A 277 21.72 -1.99 11.22
CA THR A 277 22.95 -2.50 10.61
C THR A 277 23.85 -1.37 10.10
N ALA A 278 25.16 -1.64 10.03
CA ALA A 278 26.13 -0.70 9.50
C ALA A 278 27.17 -1.41 8.63
N THR A 279 27.63 -0.72 7.59
CA THR A 279 28.69 -1.18 6.68
C THR A 279 29.68 -0.06 6.41
N SER A 280 30.88 -0.40 5.93
CA SER A 280 31.77 0.61 5.36
C SER A 280 31.21 1.16 4.06
N GLY A 281 31.25 2.47 3.89
CA GLY A 281 31.01 3.15 2.61
C GLY A 281 32.26 3.13 1.74
N THR A 282 32.09 3.29 0.43
CA THR A 282 33.17 3.40 -0.54
C THR A 282 33.28 4.84 -1.01
N ILE A 283 34.46 5.45 -0.83
CA ILE A 283 34.78 6.78 -1.36
C ILE A 283 35.12 6.65 -2.84
N VAL A 284 34.36 7.35 -3.69
CA VAL A 284 34.52 7.38 -5.14
C VAL A 284 34.95 8.78 -5.55
N PRO A 285 36.18 8.98 -6.06
CA PRO A 285 36.61 10.27 -6.57
C PRO A 285 35.82 10.66 -7.81
N GLU A 286 35.36 11.90 -7.85
CA GLU A 286 34.74 12.54 -9.00
C GLU A 286 35.60 13.69 -9.54
N SER A 287 35.15 14.33 -10.62
CA SER A 287 35.87 15.46 -11.21
C SER A 287 35.82 16.69 -10.31
N GLY A 288 36.93 17.42 -10.18
CA GLY A 288 36.94 18.74 -9.53
C GLY A 288 37.21 18.74 -8.03
N GLY A 289 37.68 17.63 -7.44
CA GLY A 289 37.91 17.52 -5.99
C GLY A 289 36.68 17.09 -5.19
N VAL A 290 35.62 16.66 -5.89
CA VAL A 290 34.40 16.11 -5.31
C VAL A 290 34.56 14.60 -5.11
N PHE A 291 33.96 14.06 -4.06
CA PHE A 291 33.88 12.64 -3.75
C PHE A 291 32.42 12.24 -3.52
N ALA A 292 32.03 11.06 -4.02
CA ALA A 292 30.79 10.41 -3.66
C ALA A 292 31.02 9.29 -2.64
N VAL A 293 30.07 9.10 -1.73
CA VAL A 293 30.02 7.92 -0.87
C VAL A 293 29.00 6.95 -1.45
N THR A 294 29.44 5.75 -1.81
CA THR A 294 28.54 4.68 -2.26
C THR A 294 28.51 3.54 -1.24
N GLY A 295 27.40 2.80 -1.20
CA GLY A 295 27.25 1.65 -0.33
C GLY A 295 26.28 0.62 -0.92
N SER A 296 26.36 -0.61 -0.44
CA SER A 296 25.38 -1.66 -0.77
C SER A 296 24.79 -2.30 0.47
N HIS A 297 23.48 -2.51 0.45
CA HIS A 297 22.73 -3.12 1.55
C HIS A 297 21.45 -3.80 1.08
N SER A 298 20.89 -4.68 1.91
CA SER A 298 19.59 -5.30 1.66
C SER A 298 18.70 -5.21 2.89
N TYR A 299 17.56 -4.55 2.72
CA TYR A 299 16.56 -4.39 3.78
C TYR A 299 15.60 -5.58 3.79
N ALA A 300 15.36 -6.18 4.96
CA ALA A 300 14.48 -7.34 5.08
C ALA A 300 12.99 -6.99 4.85
N LEU A 301 12.58 -5.78 5.23
CA LEU A 301 11.19 -5.32 5.18
C LEU A 301 11.09 -4.01 4.39
N PRO A 302 9.96 -3.77 3.71
CA PRO A 302 9.70 -2.49 3.09
C PRO A 302 9.47 -1.39 4.12
N GLY A 303 9.67 -0.15 3.69
CA GLY A 303 9.62 1.03 4.55
C GLY A 303 10.52 2.15 4.05
N SER A 304 10.54 3.25 4.78
CA SER A 304 11.51 4.33 4.59
C SER A 304 12.58 4.23 5.67
N TYR A 305 13.84 4.21 5.27
CA TYR A 305 14.98 4.12 6.18
C TYR A 305 15.89 5.32 5.94
N THR A 306 16.27 6.01 7.01
CA THR A 306 17.26 7.09 6.95
C THR A 306 18.63 6.49 7.23
N ALA A 307 19.45 6.36 6.20
CA ALA A 307 20.83 5.94 6.32
C ALA A 307 21.70 7.13 6.75
N SER A 308 22.40 7.00 7.87
CA SER A 308 23.39 7.99 8.33
C SER A 308 24.77 7.63 7.79
N VAL A 309 25.39 8.58 7.10
CA VAL A 309 26.72 8.46 6.52
C VAL A 309 27.68 9.32 7.34
N THR A 310 28.70 8.70 7.91
CA THR A 310 29.78 9.38 8.62
C THR A 310 31.05 9.28 7.79
N VAL A 311 31.57 10.41 7.35
CA VAL A 311 32.83 10.55 6.63
C VAL A 311 33.88 11.09 7.59
N GLN A 312 35.01 10.38 7.70
CA GLN A 312 36.13 10.77 8.54
C GLN A 312 37.41 10.87 7.72
N ASP A 313 38.09 11.98 7.90
CA ASP A 313 39.41 12.29 7.34
C ASP A 313 40.51 11.99 8.39
N PHE A 314 41.65 11.44 7.98
CA PHE A 314 42.81 11.25 8.87
C PHE A 314 43.35 12.58 9.45
N GLY A 315 43.06 13.73 8.82
CA GLY A 315 43.32 15.06 9.34
C GLY A 315 42.44 15.45 10.55
N GLY A 316 41.43 14.65 10.88
CA GLY A 316 40.55 14.82 12.04
C GLY A 316 39.22 15.52 11.75
N SER A 317 38.95 15.88 10.49
CA SER A 317 37.66 16.43 10.05
C SER A 317 36.60 15.34 9.98
N GLU A 318 35.37 15.67 10.35
CA GLU A 318 34.20 14.77 10.30
C GLU A 318 33.03 15.44 9.61
N LEU A 319 32.38 14.71 8.70
CA LEU A 319 31.12 15.08 8.07
C LEU A 319 30.10 13.98 8.35
N ILE A 320 28.94 14.36 8.88
CA ILE A 320 27.80 13.45 9.03
C ILE A 320 26.69 13.96 8.13
N THR A 321 26.20 13.11 7.26
CA THR A 321 25.08 13.40 6.36
C THR A 321 24.14 12.20 6.26
N GLN A 322 23.08 12.32 5.47
CA GLN A 322 22.00 11.32 5.41
C GLN A 322 21.57 10.99 3.99
N ALA A 323 21.05 9.78 3.83
CA ALA A 323 20.39 9.31 2.62
C ALA A 323 19.06 8.65 2.98
N LEU A 324 18.00 8.95 2.24
CA LEU A 324 16.71 8.30 2.41
C LEU A 324 16.58 7.10 1.47
N ILE A 325 16.38 5.92 2.04
CA ILE A 325 16.18 4.68 1.29
C ILE A 325 14.72 4.25 1.35
N ARG A 326 14.05 4.25 0.19
CA ARG A 326 12.66 3.81 0.05
C ARG A 326 12.63 2.36 -0.42
N VAL A 327 12.23 1.47 0.47
CA VAL A 327 12.18 0.03 0.23
C VAL A 327 10.74 -0.37 -0.10
N ALA A 328 10.49 -0.78 -1.34
CA ALA A 328 9.19 -1.25 -1.79
C ALA A 328 8.95 -2.72 -1.39
N PRO A 329 7.67 -3.13 -1.17
CA PRO A 329 7.31 -4.54 -1.09
C PRO A 329 7.69 -5.25 -2.40
N ARG A 330 7.96 -6.55 -2.32
CA ARG A 330 8.36 -7.35 -3.48
C ARG A 330 7.18 -8.07 -4.12
N ALA A 331 7.32 -8.42 -5.40
CA ALA A 331 6.25 -9.06 -6.15
C ALA A 331 5.91 -10.45 -5.58
N SER A 332 4.61 -10.79 -5.59
CA SER A 332 4.14 -12.17 -5.40
C SER A 332 3.41 -12.66 -6.64
N SER A 333 3.32 -13.98 -6.76
CA SER A 333 2.49 -14.67 -7.76
C SER A 333 1.53 -15.60 -7.03
N LEU A 334 0.28 -15.64 -7.49
CA LEU A 334 -0.73 -16.57 -7.00
C LEU A 334 -1.08 -17.54 -8.12
N SER A 335 -1.25 -18.81 -7.77
CA SER A 335 -1.85 -19.81 -8.65
C SER A 335 -2.95 -20.55 -7.91
N VAL A 336 -4.07 -20.83 -8.57
CA VAL A 336 -5.19 -21.58 -8.00
C VAL A 336 -5.50 -22.82 -8.84
N THR A 337 -5.65 -23.97 -8.16
CA THR A 337 -6.05 -25.23 -8.81
C THR A 337 -7.13 -25.91 -7.99
N CYS A 338 -8.12 -26.53 -8.64
CA CYS A 338 -9.17 -27.26 -7.95
C CYS A 338 -9.24 -28.71 -8.42
N SER A 339 -9.18 -29.66 -7.49
CA SER A 339 -9.20 -31.09 -7.79
C SER A 339 -10.11 -31.85 -6.82
N PRO A 340 -11.02 -32.71 -7.32
CA PRO A 340 -11.22 -33.09 -8.73
C PRO A 340 -12.05 -32.09 -9.56
N SER A 341 -11.88 -32.11 -10.89
CA SER A 341 -12.73 -31.43 -11.89
C SER A 341 -12.91 -32.35 -13.11
N PRO A 342 -14.14 -32.66 -13.59
CA PRO A 342 -15.43 -32.11 -13.16
C PRO A 342 -15.89 -32.61 -11.79
N VAL A 343 -16.76 -31.84 -11.11
CA VAL A 343 -17.43 -32.19 -9.85
C VAL A 343 -18.95 -32.26 -10.03
N ALA A 344 -19.62 -33.16 -9.32
CA ALA A 344 -21.08 -33.24 -9.35
C ALA A 344 -21.71 -32.08 -8.56
N VAL A 345 -22.89 -31.62 -8.94
CA VAL A 345 -23.68 -30.69 -8.10
C VAL A 345 -23.83 -31.28 -6.69
N THR A 346 -23.68 -30.44 -5.67
CA THR A 346 -23.64 -30.74 -4.23
C THR A 346 -22.49 -31.63 -3.74
N ALA A 347 -21.56 -32.05 -4.61
CA ALA A 347 -20.29 -32.62 -4.19
C ALA A 347 -19.25 -31.51 -4.06
N SER A 348 -18.29 -31.70 -3.15
CA SER A 348 -17.21 -30.75 -2.94
C SER A 348 -15.95 -31.10 -3.73
N THR A 349 -15.19 -30.09 -4.11
CA THR A 349 -13.82 -30.20 -4.61
C THR A 349 -12.90 -29.32 -3.76
N MET A 350 -11.62 -29.67 -3.66
CA MET A 350 -10.65 -28.85 -2.93
C MET A 350 -9.97 -27.89 -3.90
N CYS A 351 -9.99 -26.60 -3.60
CA CYS A 351 -9.27 -25.58 -4.32
C CYS A 351 -8.05 -25.16 -3.50
N THR A 352 -6.86 -25.38 -4.03
CA THR A 352 -5.57 -25.05 -3.43
C THR A 352 -5.03 -23.79 -4.11
N ALA A 353 -4.84 -22.73 -3.32
CA ALA A 353 -4.08 -21.54 -3.69
C ALA A 353 -2.62 -21.72 -3.27
N THR A 354 -1.70 -21.44 -4.17
CA THR A 354 -0.26 -21.37 -3.89
C THR A 354 0.21 -19.95 -4.17
N VAL A 355 0.67 -19.26 -3.14
CA VAL A 355 1.32 -17.95 -3.26
C VAL A 355 2.82 -18.18 -3.21
N ALA A 356 3.49 -17.79 -4.29
CA ALA A 356 4.94 -17.83 -4.41
C ALA A 356 5.48 -16.42 -4.48
N ASP A 357 6.52 -16.19 -3.71
CA ASP A 357 7.34 -15.00 -3.76
C ASP A 357 8.13 -14.95 -5.07
N ALA A 358 8.01 -13.82 -5.75
CA ALA A 358 8.59 -13.58 -7.07
C ALA A 358 9.63 -12.45 -7.04
N GLY A 359 10.17 -12.12 -5.86
CA GLY A 359 11.24 -11.14 -5.68
C GLY A 359 12.61 -11.62 -6.19
N GLY A 360 13.50 -10.68 -6.51
CA GLY A 360 14.85 -10.94 -7.07
C GLY A 360 15.95 -11.24 -6.05
N GLY A 361 15.61 -11.72 -4.85
CA GLY A 361 16.54 -11.92 -3.72
C GLY A 361 16.33 -13.24 -2.99
N GLY A 362 16.82 -13.33 -1.75
CA GLY A 362 16.59 -14.52 -0.91
C GLY A 362 15.08 -14.72 -0.68
N PRO A 363 14.53 -15.95 -0.85
CA PRO A 363 13.09 -16.19 -0.79
C PRO A 363 12.51 -15.91 0.60
N ILE A 364 11.40 -15.17 0.66
CA ILE A 364 10.64 -14.82 1.87
C ILE A 364 9.28 -15.43 1.69
N THR A 365 8.88 -16.27 2.64
CA THR A 365 7.62 -17.01 2.53
C THR A 365 6.43 -16.06 2.75
N PRO A 366 5.48 -15.95 1.79
CA PRO A 366 4.29 -15.13 1.95
C PRO A 366 3.42 -15.57 3.13
N THR A 367 2.77 -14.61 3.79
CA THR A 367 1.93 -14.80 4.98
C THR A 367 0.55 -14.17 4.79
N GLY A 368 -0.37 -14.35 5.74
CA GLY A 368 -1.71 -13.76 5.67
C GLY A 368 -2.74 -14.71 5.05
N THR A 369 -3.68 -14.17 4.27
CA THR A 369 -4.86 -14.90 3.79
C THR A 369 -5.09 -14.77 2.29
N VAL A 370 -5.64 -15.81 1.69
CA VAL A 370 -6.19 -15.76 0.32
C VAL A 370 -7.71 -15.75 0.41
N ALA A 371 -8.34 -14.79 -0.25
CA ALA A 371 -9.78 -14.71 -0.42
C ALA A 371 -10.20 -15.46 -1.69
N PHE A 372 -11.30 -16.21 -1.60
CA PHE A 372 -11.92 -16.95 -2.68
C PHE A 372 -13.31 -16.43 -2.95
N SER A 373 -13.61 -16.19 -4.21
CA SER A 373 -14.93 -15.77 -4.66
C SER A 373 -15.30 -16.47 -5.96
N SER A 374 -16.56 -16.32 -6.37
CA SER A 374 -17.02 -16.83 -7.65
C SER A 374 -18.15 -15.93 -8.16
N PRO A 375 -18.05 -15.39 -9.39
CA PRO A 375 -19.16 -14.69 -10.04
C PRO A 375 -20.23 -15.67 -10.55
N THR A 376 -19.97 -16.98 -10.48
CA THR A 376 -20.87 -18.01 -10.98
C THR A 376 -21.99 -18.29 -9.98
N ALA A 377 -23.25 -18.22 -10.45
CA ALA A 377 -24.42 -18.57 -9.64
C ALA A 377 -24.34 -20.02 -9.13
N GLY A 378 -24.78 -20.22 -7.87
CA GLY A 378 -24.74 -21.53 -7.22
C GLY A 378 -23.34 -21.95 -6.75
N ALA A 379 -22.38 -21.05 -6.64
CA ALA A 379 -21.09 -21.32 -6.01
C ALA A 379 -21.19 -21.20 -4.47
N SER A 380 -20.59 -22.13 -3.73
CA SER A 380 -20.47 -22.03 -2.27
C SER A 380 -19.09 -22.49 -1.78
N PHE A 381 -18.57 -21.84 -0.75
CA PHE A 381 -17.29 -22.16 -0.10
C PHE A 381 -17.56 -22.55 1.37
N ALA A 382 -16.73 -23.44 1.93
CA ALA A 382 -16.94 -23.97 3.29
C ALA A 382 -16.47 -23.03 4.42
N SER A 383 -15.58 -22.08 4.14
CA SER A 383 -15.23 -20.93 4.98
C SER A 383 -15.92 -19.66 4.44
N ASP A 384 -15.82 -18.52 5.13
CA ASP A 384 -16.35 -17.20 4.70
C ASP A 384 -15.73 -16.66 3.38
N GLY A 385 -15.24 -17.54 2.50
CA GLY A 385 -14.56 -17.21 1.26
C GLY A 385 -13.07 -16.94 1.45
N GLY A 386 -12.36 -17.70 2.31
CA GLY A 386 -10.92 -17.53 2.47
C GLY A 386 -10.19 -18.61 3.26
N CYS A 387 -8.87 -18.61 3.18
CA CYS A 387 -7.97 -19.45 3.97
C CYS A 387 -6.69 -18.73 4.38
N VAL A 388 -6.09 -19.18 5.48
CA VAL A 388 -4.79 -18.69 5.99
C VAL A 388 -3.66 -19.45 5.32
N LEU A 389 -2.64 -18.74 4.86
CA LEU A 389 -1.45 -19.30 4.25
C LEU A 389 -0.62 -20.08 5.27
N GLY A 390 -0.30 -21.33 4.93
CA GLY A 390 0.66 -22.18 5.63
C GLY A 390 1.93 -22.35 4.80
N ALA A 391 3.09 -22.24 5.44
CA ALA A 391 4.38 -22.44 4.77
C ALA A 391 4.47 -23.85 4.14
N THR A 392 5.12 -23.93 2.98
CA THR A 392 5.47 -25.21 2.37
C THR A 392 6.89 -25.65 2.77
N GLY A 393 7.29 -26.86 2.36
CA GLY A 393 8.69 -27.29 2.48
C GLY A 393 9.65 -26.55 1.54
N ALA A 394 9.13 -25.75 0.60
CA ALA A 394 9.93 -24.92 -0.30
C ALA A 394 9.96 -23.47 0.23
N PRO A 395 11.15 -22.84 0.36
CA PRO A 395 11.24 -21.46 0.80
C PRO A 395 10.59 -20.52 -0.21
N GLY A 396 9.91 -19.47 0.26
CA GLY A 396 9.26 -18.49 -0.63
C GLY A 396 7.90 -18.95 -1.15
N ALA A 397 7.35 -20.07 -0.67
CA ALA A 397 6.04 -20.55 -1.09
C ALA A 397 5.15 -20.92 0.10
N ALA A 398 3.90 -20.45 0.06
CA ALA A 398 2.87 -20.79 1.03
C ALA A 398 1.60 -21.25 0.30
N ILE A 399 0.87 -22.17 0.93
CA ILE A 399 -0.36 -22.74 0.38
C ILE A 399 -1.53 -22.49 1.31
N CYS A 400 -2.73 -22.39 0.75
CA CYS A 400 -3.94 -22.54 1.52
C CYS A 400 -5.04 -23.21 0.70
N GLU A 401 -5.97 -23.87 1.39
CA GLU A 401 -7.00 -24.70 0.77
C GLU A 401 -8.39 -24.28 1.23
N VAL A 402 -9.33 -24.22 0.28
CA VAL A 402 -10.76 -24.08 0.55
C VAL A 402 -11.56 -25.15 -0.16
N GLN A 403 -12.62 -25.61 0.50
CA GLN A 403 -13.57 -26.53 -0.10
C GLN A 403 -14.64 -25.75 -0.87
N PHE A 404 -14.75 -26.02 -2.18
CA PHE A 404 -15.76 -25.46 -3.08
C PHE A 404 -16.87 -26.47 -3.36
N THR A 405 -18.13 -26.05 -3.32
CA THR A 405 -19.31 -26.87 -3.62
C THR A 405 -20.27 -26.12 -4.56
N PRO A 406 -20.55 -26.61 -5.78
CA PRO A 406 -21.62 -26.08 -6.62
C PRO A 406 -22.98 -26.55 -6.13
N THR A 407 -23.98 -25.68 -6.07
CA THR A 407 -25.33 -25.93 -5.54
C THR A 407 -26.40 -25.95 -6.64
N GLN A 408 -26.05 -25.54 -7.87
CA GLN A 408 -26.97 -25.44 -9.01
C GLN A 408 -26.32 -25.95 -10.31
N LEU A 409 -27.16 -26.33 -11.28
CA LEU A 409 -26.77 -26.73 -12.64
C LEU A 409 -27.98 -26.52 -13.57
N PRO A 410 -27.93 -25.72 -14.66
CA PRO A 410 -26.80 -24.89 -15.12
C PRO A 410 -26.36 -23.84 -14.09
N PRO A 411 -25.13 -23.28 -14.20
CA PRO A 411 -24.15 -23.44 -15.30
C PRO A 411 -23.27 -24.71 -15.22
N THR A 412 -22.69 -25.15 -16.36
CA THR A 412 -21.81 -26.34 -16.47
C THR A 412 -20.34 -26.07 -16.11
N GLN A 413 -20.02 -24.83 -15.78
CA GLN A 413 -18.70 -24.37 -15.36
C GLN A 413 -18.88 -23.34 -14.26
N ALA A 414 -18.02 -23.41 -13.24
CA ALA A 414 -17.90 -22.41 -12.20
C ALA A 414 -16.50 -21.80 -12.24
N ARG A 415 -16.45 -20.48 -12.36
CA ARG A 415 -15.21 -19.69 -12.21
C ARG A 415 -14.93 -19.46 -10.73
N ILE A 416 -13.74 -19.83 -10.30
CA ILE A 416 -13.22 -19.62 -8.96
C ILE A 416 -12.14 -18.56 -9.04
N ASP A 417 -12.30 -17.48 -8.32
CA ASP A 417 -11.37 -16.36 -8.26
C ASP A 417 -10.67 -16.38 -6.91
N ALA A 418 -9.34 -16.39 -6.92
CA ALA A 418 -8.51 -16.32 -5.74
C ALA A 418 -7.74 -14.99 -5.73
N ALA A 419 -7.70 -14.33 -4.58
CA ALA A 419 -7.02 -13.05 -4.40
C ALA A 419 -6.20 -13.07 -3.12
N TYR A 420 -4.90 -12.84 -3.26
CA TYR A 420 -3.98 -12.58 -2.17
C TYR A 420 -3.81 -11.07 -2.03
N GLY A 421 -4.16 -10.52 -0.87
CA GLY A 421 -4.12 -9.06 -0.63
C GLY A 421 -2.72 -8.49 -0.45
N GLY A 422 -1.69 -9.33 -0.41
CA GLY A 422 -0.35 -8.95 0.03
C GLY A 422 -0.16 -9.12 1.53
N ASP A 423 1.08 -8.98 1.98
CA ASP A 423 1.46 -8.90 3.39
C ASP A 423 2.47 -7.75 3.57
N VAL A 424 3.09 -7.67 4.75
CA VAL A 424 4.08 -6.62 5.01
C VAL A 424 5.27 -6.64 4.06
N ALA A 425 5.60 -7.77 3.42
CA ALA A 425 6.76 -7.90 2.54
C ALA A 425 6.39 -8.03 1.05
N HIS A 426 5.15 -8.43 0.73
CA HIS A 426 4.73 -8.80 -0.62
C HIS A 426 3.54 -7.98 -1.12
N THR A 427 3.56 -7.64 -2.41
CA THR A 427 2.41 -7.06 -3.09
C THR A 427 1.29 -8.07 -3.33
N ALA A 428 0.07 -7.57 -3.53
CA ALA A 428 -1.09 -8.38 -3.89
C ALA A 428 -0.91 -9.14 -5.22
N SER A 429 -1.58 -10.28 -5.34
CA SER A 429 -1.67 -11.08 -6.56
C SER A 429 -3.00 -11.83 -6.65
N SER A 430 -3.42 -12.21 -7.86
CA SER A 430 -4.71 -12.87 -8.08
C SER A 430 -4.61 -13.89 -9.21
N ASP A 431 -5.43 -14.94 -9.16
CA ASP A 431 -5.56 -15.94 -10.22
C ASP A 431 -6.98 -16.52 -10.26
N SER A 432 -7.34 -17.23 -11.32
CA SER A 432 -8.65 -17.87 -11.44
C SER A 432 -8.59 -19.28 -12.05
N ALA A 433 -9.43 -20.17 -11.52
CA ALA A 433 -9.60 -21.53 -12.01
C ALA A 433 -11.02 -21.79 -12.51
N ILE A 434 -11.16 -22.81 -13.38
CA ILE A 434 -12.47 -23.29 -13.85
C ILE A 434 -12.74 -24.68 -13.31
N VAL A 435 -13.82 -24.82 -12.54
CA VAL A 435 -14.38 -26.11 -12.11
C VAL A 435 -15.52 -26.49 -13.03
N ARG A 436 -15.43 -27.62 -13.72
CA ARG A 436 -16.54 -28.12 -14.54
C ARG A 436 -17.60 -28.77 -13.63
N VAL A 437 -18.86 -28.38 -13.82
CA VAL A 437 -20.02 -28.89 -13.05
C VAL A 437 -20.78 -29.90 -13.88
N ARG A 438 -21.05 -31.06 -13.31
CA ARG A 438 -21.87 -32.11 -13.93
C ARG A 438 -23.10 -32.45 -13.10
N ALA A 439 -24.10 -33.03 -13.75
CA ALA A 439 -25.25 -33.60 -13.05
C ALA A 439 -24.80 -34.76 -12.15
N GLN A 440 -25.42 -34.88 -10.97
CA GLN A 440 -25.19 -35.98 -10.06
C GLN A 440 -25.61 -37.30 -10.69
N ARG A 441 -24.78 -38.33 -10.56
CA ARG A 441 -25.10 -39.69 -11.01
C ARG A 441 -25.47 -40.55 -9.81
N CYS A 442 -26.55 -41.30 -9.95
CA CYS A 442 -26.94 -42.33 -9.00
C CYS A 442 -27.23 -43.64 -9.74
N THR A 443 -26.70 -44.73 -9.21
CA THR A 443 -26.93 -46.09 -9.69
C THR A 443 -27.88 -46.81 -8.73
N LEU A 444 -28.69 -47.71 -9.29
CA LEU A 444 -29.65 -48.53 -8.55
C LEU A 444 -29.51 -49.97 -8.97
N ASN A 445 -29.09 -50.82 -8.04
CA ASN A 445 -28.98 -52.26 -8.23
C ASN A 445 -29.89 -52.99 -7.25
N ALA A 446 -30.66 -53.96 -7.74
CA ALA A 446 -31.35 -54.89 -6.87
C ALA A 446 -30.35 -55.91 -6.31
N LEU A 447 -30.45 -56.24 -5.02
CA LEU A 447 -29.66 -57.34 -4.46
C LEU A 447 -30.17 -58.67 -5.05
N PRO A 448 -29.27 -59.58 -5.47
CA PRO A 448 -29.66 -60.89 -5.95
C PRO A 448 -30.35 -61.66 -4.80
N GLY A 449 -31.65 -61.90 -4.95
CA GLY A 449 -32.45 -62.57 -3.93
C GLY A 449 -33.88 -62.87 -4.39
N ARG A 450 -34.42 -64.01 -3.96
CA ARG A 450 -35.85 -64.32 -4.09
C ARG A 450 -36.60 -63.54 -3.01
N LEU A 451 -37.72 -62.88 -3.34
CA LEU A 451 -38.66 -62.38 -2.32
C LEU A 451 -39.18 -63.60 -1.54
N LYS A 452 -38.70 -63.78 -0.30
CA LYS A 452 -39.12 -64.87 0.60
C LYS A 452 -40.50 -64.54 1.16
N ALA A 453 -41.41 -65.51 1.24
CA ALA A 453 -42.79 -65.28 1.68
C ALA A 453 -42.93 -64.62 3.05
N HIS A 454 -41.97 -64.84 3.97
CA HIS A 454 -41.89 -64.15 5.25
C HIS A 454 -40.45 -64.03 5.80
N PRO A 455 -39.99 -62.81 6.19
CA PRO A 455 -40.53 -61.52 5.76
C PRO A 455 -40.15 -61.23 4.30
N ALA A 456 -41.12 -60.85 3.48
CA ALA A 456 -40.87 -60.44 2.10
C ALA A 456 -40.15 -59.10 2.11
N VAL A 457 -38.83 -59.12 1.93
CA VAL A 457 -38.00 -57.93 1.83
C VAL A 457 -37.36 -57.86 0.45
N LEU A 458 -37.39 -56.67 -0.14
CA LEU A 458 -36.60 -56.36 -1.34
C LEU A 458 -35.43 -55.48 -0.92
N GLY A 459 -34.22 -56.05 -0.99
CA GLY A 459 -32.99 -55.31 -0.79
C GLY A 459 -32.55 -54.62 -2.08
N ILE A 460 -32.23 -53.35 -1.99
CA ILE A 460 -31.67 -52.56 -3.09
C ILE A 460 -30.43 -51.83 -2.60
N ILE A 461 -29.45 -51.67 -3.49
CA ILE A 461 -28.27 -50.86 -3.27
C ILE A 461 -28.42 -49.60 -4.13
N VAL A 462 -28.26 -48.45 -3.49
CA VAL A 462 -28.15 -47.16 -4.16
C VAL A 462 -26.75 -46.59 -3.90
N THR A 463 -26.08 -46.18 -4.96
CA THR A 463 -24.79 -45.46 -4.86
C THR A 463 -24.90 -44.17 -5.66
N CYS A 464 -24.50 -43.05 -5.07
CA CYS A 464 -24.50 -41.74 -5.73
C CYS A 464 -23.11 -41.11 -5.66
N ASP A 465 -22.74 -40.33 -6.69
CA ASP A 465 -21.50 -39.54 -6.80
C ASP A 465 -21.43 -38.34 -5.81
N ALA A 466 -22.51 -38.09 -5.06
CA ALA A 466 -22.60 -37.04 -4.06
C ALA A 466 -23.70 -37.39 -3.05
N ARG A 467 -23.79 -36.67 -1.94
CA ARG A 467 -24.91 -36.81 -1.01
C ARG A 467 -26.22 -36.45 -1.72
N ALA A 468 -27.23 -37.32 -1.68
CA ALA A 468 -28.53 -37.05 -2.29
C ALA A 468 -29.69 -37.55 -1.44
N ASN A 469 -30.78 -36.79 -1.46
CA ASN A 469 -32.08 -37.31 -1.10
C ASN A 469 -32.68 -38.02 -2.32
N VAL A 470 -32.99 -39.30 -2.14
CA VAL A 470 -33.55 -40.14 -3.19
C VAL A 470 -34.95 -40.58 -2.83
N THR A 471 -35.81 -40.63 -3.83
CA THR A 471 -37.13 -41.26 -3.77
C THR A 471 -37.12 -42.49 -4.67
N ILE A 472 -37.49 -43.64 -4.13
CA ILE A 472 -37.54 -44.91 -4.88
C ILE A 472 -38.98 -45.35 -5.03
N GLY A 473 -39.44 -45.44 -6.28
CA GLY A 473 -40.71 -46.05 -6.64
C GLY A 473 -40.50 -47.49 -7.12
N VAL A 474 -41.37 -48.40 -6.69
CA VAL A 474 -41.40 -49.78 -7.21
C VAL A 474 -42.78 -50.08 -7.77
N LYS A 475 -42.81 -50.46 -9.05
CA LYS A 475 -44.00 -50.96 -9.73
C LYS A 475 -43.76 -52.40 -10.17
N ALA A 476 -44.63 -53.32 -9.79
CA ALA A 476 -44.61 -54.67 -10.32
C ALA A 476 -45.65 -54.82 -11.44
N THR A 477 -45.28 -55.52 -12.51
CA THR A 477 -46.20 -55.92 -13.57
C THR A 477 -46.15 -57.43 -13.74
N GLY A 478 -47.32 -58.07 -13.83
CA GLY A 478 -47.44 -59.52 -14.02
C GLY A 478 -48.27 -59.90 -15.25
N GLY A 479 -48.01 -61.08 -15.79
CA GLY A 479 -48.74 -61.63 -16.94
C GLY A 479 -48.77 -63.16 -16.97
N ARG A 480 -49.73 -63.73 -17.73
CA ARG A 480 -49.75 -65.15 -18.13
C ARG A 480 -49.27 -65.25 -19.57
N ASN A 481 -48.53 -66.33 -19.90
CA ASN A 481 -48.01 -66.65 -21.23
C ASN A 481 -48.95 -66.18 -22.37
N GLY A 482 -48.62 -65.04 -23.00
CA GLY A 482 -49.30 -64.51 -24.18
C GLY A 482 -50.59 -63.70 -23.99
N SER A 483 -51.14 -63.55 -22.78
CA SER A 483 -52.37 -62.76 -22.53
C SER A 483 -52.13 -61.65 -21.50
N PHE A 484 -52.13 -60.40 -21.97
CA PHE A 484 -51.86 -59.19 -21.18
C PHE A 484 -53.11 -58.73 -20.40
N LYS A 485 -53.44 -59.37 -19.28
CA LYS A 485 -54.10 -58.62 -18.18
C LYS A 485 -53.02 -58.05 -17.28
N ALA A 486 -52.52 -56.87 -17.66
CA ALA A 486 -51.56 -56.13 -16.85
C ALA A 486 -52.22 -55.71 -15.53
N PHE A 487 -51.69 -56.17 -14.41
CA PHE A 487 -51.98 -55.59 -13.10
C PHE A 487 -50.73 -54.89 -12.59
N THR A 488 -50.92 -53.73 -11.96
CA THR A 488 -49.84 -52.94 -11.37
C THR A 488 -49.91 -53.07 -9.87
N ILE A 489 -48.83 -53.54 -9.25
CA ILE A 489 -48.68 -53.52 -7.79
C ILE A 489 -47.75 -52.36 -7.43
N GLN A 490 -48.24 -51.43 -6.61
CA GLN A 490 -47.49 -50.25 -6.19
C GLN A 490 -47.02 -50.40 -4.74
N PHE A 491 -45.71 -50.45 -4.53
CA PHE A 491 -45.13 -50.65 -3.19
C PHE A 491 -45.00 -49.33 -2.39
N GLY A 492 -45.42 -48.20 -2.95
CA GLY A 492 -45.22 -46.86 -2.39
C GLY A 492 -43.87 -46.24 -2.80
N SER A 493 -43.48 -45.18 -2.08
CA SER A 493 -42.20 -44.49 -2.28
C SER A 493 -41.36 -44.53 -1.00
N LEU A 494 -40.09 -44.92 -1.10
CA LEU A 494 -39.12 -44.80 -0.01
C LEU A 494 -38.29 -43.53 -0.18
N ARG A 495 -38.16 -42.72 0.87
CA ARG A 495 -37.21 -41.60 0.93
C ARG A 495 -35.98 -42.01 1.73
N ALA A 496 -34.79 -41.75 1.20
CA ALA A 496 -33.54 -42.02 1.89
C ALA A 496 -32.48 -40.96 1.54
N THR A 497 -31.51 -40.77 2.42
CA THR A 497 -30.32 -39.96 2.15
C THR A 497 -29.16 -40.92 1.87
N VAL A 498 -28.58 -40.82 0.68
CA VAL A 498 -27.40 -41.60 0.27
C VAL A 498 -26.17 -40.75 0.57
N THR A 499 -25.17 -41.34 1.21
CA THR A 499 -23.88 -40.67 1.50
C THR A 499 -22.95 -40.81 0.30
N ASP A 500 -22.12 -39.79 0.06
CA ASP A 500 -21.22 -39.75 -1.09
C ASP A 500 -20.31 -40.99 -1.20
N GLY A 501 -20.22 -41.55 -2.41
CA GLY A 501 -19.35 -42.68 -2.76
C GLY A 501 -19.65 -44.01 -2.05
N ARG A 502 -20.57 -44.04 -1.07
CA ARG A 502 -20.86 -45.22 -0.24
C ARG A 502 -22.15 -45.92 -0.68
N PRO A 503 -22.10 -47.23 -1.01
CA PRO A 503 -23.30 -48.00 -1.29
C PRO A 503 -24.24 -47.99 -0.08
N THR A 504 -25.44 -47.47 -0.26
CA THR A 504 -26.49 -47.45 0.78
C THR A 504 -27.45 -48.60 0.52
N VAL A 505 -27.53 -49.55 1.45
CA VAL A 505 -28.47 -50.67 1.40
C VAL A 505 -29.82 -50.20 1.94
N LEU A 506 -30.86 -50.29 1.12
CA LEU A 506 -32.23 -49.97 1.51
C LEU A 506 -33.09 -51.23 1.44
N VAL A 507 -33.99 -51.37 2.40
CA VAL A 507 -34.89 -52.52 2.52
C VAL A 507 -36.32 -52.04 2.34
N ILE A 508 -36.98 -52.53 1.30
CA ILE A 508 -38.38 -52.24 1.03
C ILE A 508 -39.23 -53.38 1.59
N LYS A 509 -40.11 -53.04 2.54
CA LYS A 509 -41.14 -53.94 3.09
C LYS A 509 -42.47 -53.66 2.38
N PRO A 510 -43.03 -54.62 1.62
CA PRO A 510 -44.33 -54.45 1.00
C PRO A 510 -45.44 -54.38 2.06
N SER A 511 -46.51 -53.63 1.76
CA SER A 511 -47.71 -53.60 2.59
C SER A 511 -48.46 -54.94 2.54
N GLY A 512 -49.37 -55.17 3.50
CA GLY A 512 -50.18 -56.39 3.53
C GLY A 512 -50.98 -56.63 2.25
N ALA A 513 -51.53 -55.56 1.64
CA ALA A 513 -52.23 -55.61 0.36
C ALA A 513 -51.31 -56.05 -0.80
N VAL A 514 -50.12 -55.45 -0.88
CA VAL A 514 -49.08 -55.79 -1.88
C VAL A 514 -48.62 -57.24 -1.72
N LEU A 515 -48.45 -57.72 -0.48
CA LEU A 515 -48.16 -59.13 -0.21
C LEU A 515 -49.29 -60.05 -0.68
N GLY A 516 -50.55 -59.66 -0.50
CA GLY A 516 -51.72 -60.38 -0.99
C GLY A 516 -51.71 -60.55 -2.51
N ASP A 517 -51.46 -59.47 -3.24
CA ASP A 517 -51.39 -59.47 -4.70
C ASP A 517 -50.22 -60.31 -5.24
N LEU A 518 -49.05 -60.21 -4.60
CA LEU A 518 -47.90 -61.04 -4.91
C LEU A 518 -48.20 -62.53 -4.70
N ARG A 519 -48.84 -62.89 -3.59
CA ARG A 519 -49.28 -64.28 -3.32
C ARG A 519 -50.31 -64.76 -4.33
N ALA A 520 -51.25 -63.92 -4.73
CA ALA A 520 -52.25 -64.26 -5.74
C ALA A 520 -51.60 -64.52 -7.12
N ALA A 521 -50.63 -63.69 -7.50
CA ALA A 521 -49.84 -63.89 -8.73
C ALA A 521 -49.01 -65.19 -8.68
N SER A 522 -48.39 -65.47 -7.53
CA SER A 522 -47.63 -66.72 -7.28
C SER A 522 -48.49 -67.96 -7.47
N ARG A 523 -49.65 -68.02 -6.79
CA ARG A 523 -50.60 -69.15 -6.86
C ARG A 523 -51.10 -69.40 -8.29
N ARG A 524 -51.07 -68.37 -9.14
CA ARG A 524 -51.47 -68.44 -10.56
C ARG A 524 -50.30 -68.74 -11.51
N HIS A 525 -49.11 -69.06 -10.98
CA HIS A 525 -47.86 -69.27 -11.72
C HIS A 525 -47.51 -68.12 -12.66
N GLN A 526 -47.86 -66.88 -12.30
CA GLN A 526 -47.57 -65.70 -13.11
C GLN A 526 -46.12 -65.27 -12.93
N ARG A 527 -45.49 -64.81 -14.02
CA ARG A 527 -44.20 -64.12 -13.94
C ARG A 527 -44.45 -62.67 -13.55
N VAL A 528 -43.76 -62.20 -12.53
CA VAL A 528 -43.78 -60.81 -12.07
C VAL A 528 -42.44 -60.16 -12.39
N SER A 529 -42.48 -59.01 -13.06
CA SER A 529 -41.34 -58.14 -13.33
C SER A 529 -41.43 -56.91 -12.44
N LEU A 530 -40.30 -56.51 -11.83
CA LEU A 530 -40.23 -55.28 -11.04
C LEU A 530 -39.58 -54.18 -11.87
N LYS A 531 -40.27 -53.06 -12.00
CA LYS A 531 -39.71 -51.79 -12.48
C LYS A 531 -39.36 -50.95 -11.27
N LEU A 532 -38.07 -50.82 -11.00
CA LEU A 532 -37.56 -49.90 -10.00
C LEU A 532 -37.34 -48.53 -10.64
N THR A 533 -37.70 -47.46 -9.96
CA THR A 533 -37.50 -46.09 -10.43
C THR A 533 -36.83 -45.30 -9.33
N LEU A 534 -35.55 -44.95 -9.53
CA LEU A 534 -34.83 -44.06 -8.63
C LEU A 534 -35.02 -42.63 -9.11
N THR A 535 -35.44 -41.73 -8.23
CA THR A 535 -35.48 -40.30 -8.48
C THR A 535 -34.62 -39.60 -7.44
N ALA A 536 -33.47 -39.06 -7.87
CA ALA A 536 -32.68 -38.18 -7.02
C ALA A 536 -33.20 -36.74 -7.16
N THR A 537 -33.45 -36.06 -6.05
CA THR A 537 -33.69 -34.61 -6.07
C THR A 537 -32.34 -33.91 -6.21
N SER A 538 -31.85 -33.77 -7.44
CA SER A 538 -30.89 -32.72 -7.73
C SER A 538 -31.68 -31.41 -7.93
N HIS A 539 -31.13 -30.27 -7.52
CA HIS A 539 -31.84 -28.98 -7.51
C HIS A 539 -32.26 -28.47 -8.92
N ALA A 540 -32.01 -29.22 -9.99
CA ALA A 540 -32.39 -28.82 -11.34
C ALA A 540 -32.90 -29.92 -12.29
N THR A 541 -32.60 -31.22 -12.07
CA THR A 541 -33.15 -32.30 -12.93
C THR A 541 -33.36 -33.60 -12.17
N ARG A 542 -34.55 -34.20 -12.32
CA ARG A 542 -34.85 -35.54 -11.79
C ARG A 542 -34.14 -36.59 -12.64
N ALA A 543 -32.94 -37.01 -12.24
CA ALA A 543 -32.31 -38.20 -12.81
C ALA A 543 -33.19 -39.41 -12.47
N THR A 544 -33.73 -40.07 -13.51
CA THR A 544 -34.61 -41.22 -13.38
C THR A 544 -33.94 -42.47 -13.92
N THR A 545 -33.45 -43.35 -13.05
CA THR A 545 -32.87 -44.63 -13.47
C THR A 545 -33.91 -45.74 -13.32
N THR A 546 -34.14 -46.50 -14.41
CA THR A 546 -35.06 -47.63 -14.41
C THR A 546 -34.30 -48.95 -14.51
N THR A 547 -34.44 -49.82 -13.51
CA THR A 547 -33.90 -51.18 -13.55
C THR A 547 -35.05 -52.18 -13.59
N ARG A 548 -35.00 -53.13 -14.54
CA ARG A 548 -35.95 -54.26 -14.61
C ARG A 548 -35.35 -55.48 -13.94
N VAL A 549 -36.06 -56.04 -12.96
CA VAL A 549 -35.70 -57.33 -12.35
C VAL A 549 -36.59 -58.41 -12.96
N ALA A 550 -35.99 -59.40 -13.62
CA ALA A 550 -36.72 -60.47 -14.29
C ALA A 550 -37.14 -61.57 -13.31
N ALA A 551 -38.43 -61.92 -13.37
CA ALA A 551 -39.04 -63.13 -12.82
C ALA A 551 -38.72 -63.43 -11.34
N VAL A 552 -39.42 -62.76 -10.43
CA VAL A 552 -39.46 -63.19 -9.04
C VAL A 552 -40.33 -64.45 -8.93
N ARG A 553 -39.72 -65.64 -8.72
CA ARG A 553 -40.46 -66.82 -8.25
C ARG A 553 -40.80 -66.61 -6.76
N ILE A 554 -42.05 -66.29 -6.51
CA ILE A 554 -42.61 -66.21 -5.16
C ILE A 554 -42.89 -67.66 -4.75
N ARG A 555 -42.13 -68.20 -3.80
CA ARG A 555 -42.41 -69.50 -3.18
C ARG A 555 -43.25 -69.32 -1.94
#